data_AF-A0A6A9T9J1-F1
#
_entry.id   AF-A0A6A9T9J1-F1
#
_cell.length_a   1.000
_cell.length_b   1.000
_cell.length_c   1.000
_cell.angle_alpha   90.00
_cell.angle_beta   90.00
_cell.angle_gamma   90.00
#
_symmetry.space_group_name_H-M   'P 1'
#
loop_
_entity.id
_entity.type
_entity.pdbx_description
1 polymer ?
#
loop_
_entity_poly.entity_id
_entity_poly.type
_entity_poly.pdbx_seq_one_letter_code
_entity_poly.pdbx_strand_id
1 'polypeptide(L)'
;MDGLDEPAYEALVTAAETYRAVVVVRLAGEAGLRTGEITRVAPVHLREADGSRGIHLLAVPSETDAVRDETGETADPAGTADPAETTDPAEEPVDRETVVPASLAAELRRYADQADLGPRDPFVGVSPRRVQMIVRETAERAGDAVPDRVTPRDLRRTFARRLLAGRGVDPHAVREAGGWETLGTLDGFLGPLDGEAIAAAVGGEAAGGEDARPAGREPTALAGFEALVDGGGAGPVEAVP
;
A
#
# COMPACT_ATOMS: atom_id res chain seq x y z
N MET A 1 -5.14 -15.00 -12.47
CA MET A 1 -6.07 -14.45 -11.48
C MET A 1 -5.88 -12.96 -11.47
N ASP A 2 -6.96 -12.20 -11.60
CA ASP A 2 -6.96 -10.73 -11.70
C ASP A 2 -7.02 -10.09 -10.30
N GLY A 3 -6.22 -10.63 -9.38
CA GLY A 3 -6.27 -10.29 -7.95
C GLY A 3 -7.41 -10.98 -7.20
N LEU A 4 -7.38 -10.84 -5.88
CA LEU A 4 -8.44 -11.30 -4.99
C LEU A 4 -9.65 -10.37 -5.11
N ASP A 5 -10.85 -10.88 -4.85
CA ASP A 5 -12.00 -10.01 -4.58
C ASP A 5 -11.97 -9.51 -3.13
N GLU A 6 -12.85 -8.56 -2.80
CA GLU A 6 -12.86 -7.95 -1.46
C GLU A 6 -13.06 -9.00 -0.35
N PRO A 7 -14.02 -9.95 -0.44
CA PRO A 7 -14.19 -10.95 0.61
C PRO A 7 -12.97 -11.86 0.80
N ALA A 8 -12.34 -12.32 -0.29
CA ALA A 8 -11.14 -13.16 -0.19
C ALA A 8 -9.93 -12.36 0.35
N TYR A 9 -9.81 -11.08 -0.02
CA TYR A 9 -8.77 -10.21 0.52
C TYR A 9 -8.93 -9.98 2.02
N GLU A 10 -10.15 -9.66 2.49
CA GLU A 10 -10.44 -9.48 3.91
C GLU A 10 -10.25 -10.77 4.71
N ALA A 11 -10.63 -11.92 4.14
CA ALA A 11 -10.34 -13.23 4.75
C ALA A 11 -8.84 -13.47 4.89
N LEU A 12 -8.04 -13.10 3.88
CA LEU A 12 -6.58 -13.21 3.94
C LEU A 12 -5.97 -12.30 5.02
N VAL A 13 -6.44 -11.05 5.14
CA VAL A 13 -5.99 -10.12 6.19
C VAL A 13 -6.36 -10.67 7.57
N THR A 14 -7.57 -11.17 7.74
CA THR A 14 -8.07 -11.77 8.99
C THR A 14 -7.28 -13.02 9.40
N ALA A 15 -6.81 -13.81 8.43
CA ALA A 15 -6.04 -15.03 8.69
C ALA A 15 -4.57 -14.76 9.09
N ALA A 16 -4.10 -13.51 9.07
CA ALA A 16 -2.74 -13.17 9.43
C ALA A 16 -2.52 -13.25 10.95
N GLU A 17 -1.73 -14.22 11.41
CA GLU A 17 -1.48 -14.46 12.84
C GLU A 17 -0.63 -13.37 13.53
N THR A 18 0.14 -12.61 12.76
CA THR A 18 1.07 -11.62 13.31
C THR A 18 0.81 -10.27 12.70
N TYR A 19 1.08 -9.23 13.48
CA TYR A 19 0.97 -7.86 12.99
C TYR A 19 1.86 -7.62 11.76
N ARG A 20 3.08 -8.17 11.75
CA ARG A 20 3.96 -8.15 10.57
C ARG A 20 3.31 -8.79 9.35
N ALA A 21 2.59 -9.91 9.51
CA ALA A 21 1.90 -10.56 8.41
C ALA A 21 0.75 -9.71 7.85
N VAL A 22 -0.02 -9.04 8.72
CA VAL A 22 -1.02 -8.03 8.30
C VAL A 22 -0.36 -6.95 7.47
N VAL A 23 0.73 -6.34 7.97
CA VAL A 23 1.47 -5.30 7.26
C VAL A 23 1.97 -5.78 5.89
N VAL A 24 2.51 -6.98 5.79
CA VAL A 24 2.94 -7.58 4.51
C VAL A 24 1.79 -7.70 3.51
N VAL A 25 0.65 -8.25 3.94
CA VAL A 25 -0.52 -8.45 3.06
C VAL A 25 -1.09 -7.11 2.60
N ARG A 26 -1.14 -6.12 3.49
CA ARG A 26 -1.66 -4.79 3.19
C ARG A 26 -0.72 -3.97 2.31
N LEU A 27 0.58 -3.98 2.55
CA LEU A 27 1.56 -3.33 1.67
C LEU A 27 1.50 -3.88 0.24
N ALA A 28 1.37 -5.20 0.07
CA ALA A 28 1.23 -5.80 -1.25
C ALA A 28 -0.14 -5.52 -1.90
N GLY A 29 -1.23 -5.62 -1.13
CA GLY A 29 -2.60 -5.59 -1.63
C GLY A 29 -3.23 -4.20 -1.77
N GLU A 30 -2.84 -3.26 -0.92
CA GLU A 30 -3.41 -1.90 -0.86
C GLU A 30 -2.45 -0.81 -1.33
N ALA A 31 -1.14 -1.07 -1.37
CA ALA A 31 -0.13 -0.15 -1.90
C ALA A 31 0.62 -0.69 -3.14
N GLY A 32 0.27 -1.90 -3.59
CA GLY A 32 0.81 -2.48 -4.83
C GLY A 32 2.30 -2.78 -4.80
N LEU A 33 2.90 -2.95 -3.61
CA LEU A 33 4.33 -3.18 -3.46
C LEU A 33 4.74 -4.58 -3.93
N ARG A 34 5.88 -4.65 -4.61
CA ARG A 34 6.60 -5.87 -4.96
C ARG A 34 7.29 -6.44 -3.72
N THR A 35 7.61 -7.73 -3.76
CA THR A 35 8.27 -8.41 -2.65
C THR A 35 9.55 -7.74 -2.18
N GLY A 36 10.43 -7.28 -3.08
CA GLY A 36 11.67 -6.58 -2.73
C GLY A 36 11.43 -5.16 -2.19
N GLU A 37 10.33 -4.52 -2.60
CA GLU A 37 9.98 -3.17 -2.13
C GLU A 37 9.44 -3.20 -0.70
N ILE A 38 8.67 -4.23 -0.35
CA ILE A 38 8.14 -4.45 1.01
C ILE A 38 9.27 -4.50 2.05
N THR A 39 10.45 -4.99 1.67
CA THR A 39 11.55 -5.22 2.61
C THR A 39 12.38 -3.98 2.94
N ARG A 40 12.14 -2.86 2.24
CA ARG A 40 12.95 -1.64 2.31
C ARG A 40 12.16 -0.38 2.66
N VAL A 41 10.83 -0.40 2.52
CA VAL A 41 10.00 0.75 2.93
C VAL A 41 10.02 0.92 4.45
N ALA A 42 10.14 2.16 4.92
CA ALA A 42 10.36 2.55 6.30
C ALA A 42 9.47 3.76 6.67
N PRO A 43 9.32 4.10 7.97
CA PRO A 43 8.48 5.20 8.41
C PRO A 43 8.79 6.55 7.73
N VAL A 44 10.07 6.85 7.46
CA VAL A 44 10.49 8.09 6.79
C VAL A 44 9.96 8.22 5.37
N HIS A 45 9.58 7.12 4.72
CA HIS A 45 9.06 7.12 3.35
C HIS A 45 7.57 7.42 3.25
N LEU A 46 6.83 7.38 4.37
CA LEU A 46 5.38 7.60 4.40
C LEU A 46 5.08 9.08 4.65
N ARG A 47 4.46 9.74 3.67
CA ARG A 47 4.08 11.16 3.75
C ARG A 47 2.61 11.37 3.39
N GLU A 48 2.06 12.50 3.83
CA GLU A 48 0.80 13.00 3.28
C GLU A 48 1.10 13.83 2.03
N ALA A 49 0.25 13.75 1.01
CA ALA A 49 0.42 14.50 -0.22
C ALA A 49 0.12 15.98 0.01
N ASP A 50 0.98 16.85 -0.49
CA ASP A 50 0.77 18.30 -0.40
C ASP A 50 -0.51 18.70 -1.13
N GLY A 51 -1.30 19.57 -0.50
CA GLY A 51 -2.55 20.08 -1.06
C GLY A 51 -3.71 19.08 -1.13
N SER A 52 -3.52 17.81 -0.76
CA SER A 52 -4.54 16.76 -0.82
C SER A 52 -4.71 16.05 0.51
N ARG A 53 -5.52 16.63 1.41
CA ARG A 53 -5.76 16.06 2.74
C ARG A 53 -6.31 14.64 2.66
N GLY A 54 -5.71 13.74 3.44
CA GLY A 54 -6.12 12.33 3.52
C GLY A 54 -5.59 11.45 2.39
N ILE A 55 -4.80 11.98 1.46
CA ILE A 55 -4.05 11.19 0.49
C ILE A 55 -2.64 10.97 1.03
N HIS A 56 -2.26 9.72 1.26
CA HIS A 56 -0.91 9.37 1.66
C HIS A 56 -0.14 8.77 0.49
N LEU A 57 1.13 9.12 0.43
CA LEU A 57 2.09 8.59 -0.52
C LEU A 57 3.19 7.85 0.25
N LEU A 58 3.66 6.76 -0.33
CA LEU A 58 4.80 6.00 0.15
C LEU A 58 5.87 6.01 -0.94
N ALA A 59 6.99 6.67 -0.65
CA ALA A 59 8.16 6.61 -1.48
C ALA A 59 8.78 5.21 -1.39
N VAL A 60 9.12 4.63 -2.53
CA VAL A 60 9.81 3.35 -2.61
C VAL A 60 11.28 3.68 -2.89
N PRO A 61 12.19 3.53 -1.92
CA PRO A 61 13.61 3.83 -2.12
C PRO A 61 14.17 2.95 -3.22
N SER A 62 15.25 3.32 -3.89
CA SER A 62 15.89 2.52 -4.92
C SER A 62 16.58 1.28 -4.35
N GLU A 63 16.87 0.29 -5.19
CA GLU A 63 17.76 -0.81 -4.79
C GLU A 63 19.17 -0.23 -4.81
N THR A 64 19.50 0.70 -3.90
CA THR A 64 20.88 1.15 -3.74
C THR A 64 21.67 -0.04 -3.23
N ASP A 65 22.84 -0.30 -3.81
CA ASP A 65 23.77 -1.31 -3.33
C ASP A 65 23.97 -1.10 -1.83
N ALA A 66 23.23 -1.88 -1.04
CA ALA A 66 23.48 -2.03 0.37
C ALA A 66 24.82 -2.75 0.44
N VAL A 67 25.90 -1.98 0.39
CA VAL A 67 27.19 -2.35 0.94
C VAL A 67 26.92 -2.52 2.44
N ARG A 68 26.38 -3.69 2.79
CA ARG A 68 26.63 -4.31 4.07
C ARG A 68 28.10 -4.67 4.03
N ASP A 69 28.92 -3.73 4.48
CA ASP A 69 30.28 -4.04 4.86
C ASP A 69 30.22 -4.96 6.09
N GLU A 70 30.21 -6.28 5.85
CA GLU A 70 30.49 -7.28 6.88
C GLU A 70 31.97 -7.69 6.87
N THR A 71 32.85 -6.94 6.19
CA THR A 71 34.30 -7.16 6.26
C THR A 71 35.03 -5.83 6.18
N GLY A 72 35.13 -5.15 7.33
CA GLY A 72 35.83 -3.88 7.46
C GLY A 72 37.19 -3.90 6.78
N GLU A 73 37.26 -3.35 5.58
CA GLU A 73 38.49 -3.03 4.87
C GLU A 73 38.18 -1.83 3.97
N THR A 74 38.68 -0.67 4.40
CA THR A 74 38.60 0.57 3.63
C THR A 74 39.39 0.41 2.34
N ALA A 75 38.69 0.22 1.21
CA ALA A 75 39.27 0.39 -0.10
C ALA A 75 39.15 1.86 -0.53
N ASP A 76 40.30 2.50 -0.68
CA ASP A 76 40.52 3.85 -1.18
C ASP A 76 40.03 3.98 -2.63
N PRO A 77 39.04 4.85 -2.96
CA PRO A 77 38.68 5.09 -4.35
C PRO A 77 39.39 6.36 -4.85
N ALA A 78 40.58 6.17 -5.41
CA ALA A 78 41.12 7.09 -6.40
C ALA A 78 40.33 6.89 -7.71
N GLY A 79 39.42 7.81 -8.03
CA GLY A 79 38.65 7.76 -9.27
C GLY A 79 37.86 9.04 -9.51
N THR A 80 38.47 9.96 -10.25
CA THR A 80 37.93 11.25 -10.70
C THR A 80 36.58 11.11 -11.41
N ALA A 81 35.52 11.65 -10.80
CA ALA A 81 34.29 12.05 -11.48
C ALA A 81 33.78 13.38 -10.90
N ASP A 82 33.18 14.17 -11.78
CA ASP A 82 32.90 15.61 -11.73
C ASP A 82 31.97 16.05 -10.57
N PRO A 83 32.37 16.99 -9.68
CA PRO A 83 31.55 17.46 -8.56
C PRO A 83 30.67 18.64 -9.00
N ALA A 84 29.65 18.38 -9.82
CA ALA A 84 28.66 19.39 -10.19
C ALA A 84 27.26 18.81 -10.40
N GLU A 85 26.79 17.99 -9.46
CA GLU A 85 25.38 17.85 -9.13
C GLU A 85 25.28 17.52 -7.64
N THR A 86 25.24 18.59 -6.83
CA THR A 86 25.03 18.49 -5.39
C THR A 86 23.56 18.11 -5.14
N THR A 87 23.24 16.83 -5.34
CA THR A 87 22.09 16.23 -4.64
C THR A 87 22.51 16.12 -3.19
N ASP A 88 21.74 16.70 -2.28
CA ASP A 88 21.98 16.62 -0.84
C ASP A 88 22.20 15.14 -0.47
N PRO A 89 23.35 14.73 0.11
CA PRO A 89 23.66 13.32 0.40
C PRO A 89 22.73 12.66 1.45
N ALA A 90 21.61 13.31 1.80
CA ALA A 90 20.60 12.87 2.74
C ALA A 90 19.32 12.31 2.09
N GLU A 91 19.09 12.53 0.78
CA GLU A 91 17.91 12.02 0.08
C GLU A 91 18.22 10.69 -0.60
N GLU A 92 17.76 9.59 0.00
CA GLU A 92 17.84 8.26 -0.60
C GLU A 92 17.12 8.29 -1.96
N PRO A 93 17.74 7.79 -3.05
CA PRO A 93 17.09 7.77 -4.36
C PRO A 93 15.77 6.99 -4.29
N VAL A 94 14.74 7.47 -4.99
CA VAL A 94 13.39 6.90 -4.99
C VAL A 94 13.09 6.31 -6.36
N ASP A 95 12.77 5.01 -6.43
CA ASP A 95 12.39 4.33 -7.68
C ASP A 95 11.02 4.78 -8.19
N ARG A 96 10.08 4.96 -7.25
CA ARG A 96 8.68 5.31 -7.52
C ARG A 96 7.97 5.70 -6.23
N GLU A 97 6.84 6.38 -6.37
CA GLU A 97 5.90 6.56 -5.26
C GLU A 97 4.64 5.72 -5.50
N THR A 98 3.97 5.31 -4.43
CA THR A 98 2.65 4.67 -4.48
C THR A 98 1.67 5.35 -3.55
N VAL A 99 0.38 5.22 -3.85
CA VAL A 99 -0.70 5.66 -2.99
C VAL A 99 -0.91 4.68 -1.85
N VAL A 100 -1.20 5.20 -0.66
CA VAL A 100 -1.50 4.41 0.54
C VAL A 100 -2.86 4.86 1.10
N PRO A 101 -3.82 3.94 1.30
CA PRO A 101 -5.07 4.29 1.98
C PRO A 101 -4.81 4.83 3.39
N ALA A 102 -5.63 5.78 3.84
CA ALA A 102 -5.50 6.36 5.18
C ALA A 102 -5.52 5.31 6.30
N SER A 103 -6.32 4.24 6.16
CA SER A 103 -6.35 3.12 7.09
C SER A 103 -5.03 2.35 7.12
N LEU A 104 -4.33 2.20 5.99
CA LEU A 104 -3.01 1.57 5.95
C LEU A 104 -1.94 2.51 6.49
N ALA A 105 -1.98 3.80 6.16
CA ALA A 105 -1.04 4.78 6.71
C ALA A 105 -1.11 4.85 8.24
N ALA A 106 -2.32 4.86 8.81
CA ALA A 106 -2.52 4.79 10.25
C ALA A 106 -1.99 3.47 10.85
N GLU A 107 -2.21 2.36 10.16
CA GLU A 107 -1.75 1.04 10.60
C GLU A 107 -0.22 0.92 10.58
N LEU A 108 0.45 1.47 9.56
CA LEU A 108 1.91 1.47 9.46
C LEU A 108 2.54 2.30 10.59
N ARG A 109 1.97 3.46 10.92
CA ARG A 109 2.42 4.28 12.06
C ARG A 109 2.27 3.52 13.37
N ARG A 110 1.08 2.95 13.62
CA ARG A 110 0.82 2.13 14.81
C ARG A 110 1.78 0.95 14.92
N TYR A 111 2.05 0.26 13.82
CA TYR A 111 2.99 -0.84 13.79
C TYR A 111 4.42 -0.38 14.11
N ALA A 112 4.88 0.74 13.53
CA ALA A 112 6.20 1.30 13.83
C ALA A 112 6.35 1.66 15.32
N ASP A 113 5.34 2.30 15.90
CA ASP A 113 5.34 2.66 17.33
C ASP A 113 5.40 1.41 18.22
N GLN A 114 4.62 0.36 17.90
CA GLN A 114 4.59 -0.89 18.69
C GLN A 114 5.86 -1.73 18.53
N ALA A 115 6.50 -1.67 17.37
CA ALA A 115 7.72 -2.40 17.08
C ALA A 115 9.00 -1.60 17.40
N ASP A 116 8.87 -0.38 17.94
CA ASP A 116 9.96 0.56 18.27
C ASP A 116 10.90 0.79 17.07
N LEU A 117 10.30 1.02 15.89
CA LEU A 117 11.06 1.23 14.66
C LEU A 117 11.55 2.68 14.58
N GLY A 118 12.84 2.85 14.37
CA GLY A 118 13.42 4.12 14.00
C GLY A 118 12.94 4.58 12.60
N PRO A 119 13.14 5.85 12.24
CA PRO A 119 12.63 6.42 10.98
C PRO A 119 13.09 5.68 9.72
N ARG A 120 14.30 5.09 9.76
CA ARG A 120 14.91 4.34 8.64
C ARG A 120 14.82 2.83 8.80
N ASP A 121 14.22 2.34 9.88
CA ASP A 121 14.08 0.90 10.08
C ASP A 121 12.94 0.38 9.18
N PRO A 122 13.17 -0.63 8.33
CA PRO A 122 12.12 -1.11 7.44
C PRO A 122 10.96 -1.71 8.23
N PHE A 123 9.72 -1.37 7.83
CA PHE A 123 8.52 -1.96 8.42
C PHE A 123 8.59 -3.50 8.41
N VAL A 124 9.12 -4.06 7.32
CA VAL A 124 9.29 -5.50 7.15
C VAL A 124 10.73 -5.84 6.78
N GLY A 125 11.67 -5.63 7.71
CA GLY A 125 13.09 -5.99 7.57
C GLY A 125 13.38 -7.50 7.54
N VAL A 126 12.86 -8.23 6.55
CA VAL A 126 13.11 -9.67 6.30
C VAL A 126 13.49 -9.87 4.84
N SER A 127 13.92 -11.08 4.47
CA SER A 127 14.23 -11.36 3.06
C SER A 127 12.97 -11.42 2.17
N PRO A 128 13.09 -11.17 0.85
CA PRO A 128 11.97 -11.34 -0.08
C PRO A 128 11.36 -12.75 -0.05
N ARG A 129 12.20 -13.77 0.18
CA ARG A 129 11.72 -15.15 0.34
C ARG A 129 10.84 -15.31 1.59
N ARG A 130 11.20 -14.66 2.70
CA ARG A 130 10.37 -14.68 3.91
C ARG A 130 9.04 -13.94 3.70
N VAL A 131 9.01 -12.84 2.95
CA VAL A 131 7.76 -12.17 2.56
C VAL A 131 6.84 -13.13 1.79
N GLN A 132 7.37 -13.85 0.81
CA GLN A 132 6.59 -14.85 0.06
C GLN A 132 6.07 -15.98 0.96
N MET A 133 6.89 -16.46 1.90
CA MET A 133 6.48 -17.46 2.87
C MET A 133 5.34 -16.96 3.76
N ILE A 134 5.44 -15.73 4.29
CA ILE A 134 4.40 -15.12 5.11
C ILE A 134 3.07 -15.10 4.34
N VAL A 135 3.06 -14.62 3.09
CA VAL A 135 1.83 -14.58 2.28
C VAL A 135 1.26 -15.99 2.05
N ARG A 136 2.11 -16.97 1.74
CA ARG A 136 1.68 -18.36 1.56
C ARG A 136 1.09 -18.94 2.83
N GLU A 137 1.78 -18.80 3.96
CA GLU A 137 1.32 -19.27 5.27
C GLU A 137 -0.02 -18.61 5.63
N THR A 138 -0.18 -17.31 5.38
CA THR A 138 -1.47 -16.60 5.62
C THR A 138 -2.59 -17.14 4.74
N ALA A 139 -2.30 -17.44 3.47
CA ALA A 139 -3.28 -18.04 2.57
C ALA A 139 -3.67 -19.47 2.98
N GLU A 140 -2.70 -20.28 3.41
CA GLU A 140 -2.95 -21.63 3.94
C GLU A 140 -3.90 -21.62 5.14
N ARG A 141 -3.80 -20.59 5.99
CA ARG A 141 -4.72 -20.40 7.13
C ARG A 141 -6.09 -19.91 6.73
N ALA A 142 -6.17 -19.04 5.72
CA ALA A 142 -7.45 -18.57 5.20
C ALA A 142 -8.27 -19.70 4.55
N GLY A 143 -7.61 -20.79 4.15
CA GLY A 143 -8.26 -22.00 3.65
C GLY A 143 -9.14 -21.72 2.44
N ASP A 144 -10.33 -22.30 2.42
CA ASP A 144 -11.26 -22.23 1.28
C ASP A 144 -11.80 -20.81 1.01
N ALA A 145 -11.56 -19.84 1.90
CA ALA A 145 -11.95 -18.45 1.70
C ALA A 145 -11.07 -17.74 0.64
N VAL A 146 -9.90 -18.31 0.32
CA VAL A 146 -8.99 -17.79 -0.69
C VAL A 146 -8.63 -18.88 -1.70
N PRO A 147 -8.15 -18.53 -2.91
CA PRO A 147 -7.64 -19.53 -3.85
C PRO A 147 -6.45 -20.31 -3.27
N ASP A 148 -6.32 -21.58 -3.68
CA ASP A 148 -5.29 -22.53 -3.21
C ASP A 148 -3.85 -21.98 -3.22
N ARG A 149 -3.57 -21.00 -4.08
CA ARG A 149 -2.28 -20.33 -4.16
C ARG A 149 -2.46 -18.83 -4.30
N VAL A 150 -2.08 -18.11 -3.26
CA VAL A 150 -1.95 -16.65 -3.26
C VAL A 150 -0.47 -16.28 -3.23
N THR A 151 -0.07 -15.34 -4.08
CA THR A 151 1.30 -14.80 -4.12
C THR A 151 1.30 -13.28 -3.91
N PRO A 152 2.44 -12.66 -3.52
CA PRO A 152 2.53 -11.20 -3.48
C PRO A 152 2.16 -10.52 -4.81
N ARG A 153 2.39 -11.19 -5.95
CA ARG A 153 1.97 -10.70 -7.26
C ARG A 153 0.46 -10.63 -7.40
N ASP A 154 -0.29 -11.56 -6.82
CA ASP A 154 -1.76 -11.56 -6.85
C ASP A 154 -2.31 -10.47 -5.92
N LEU A 155 -1.65 -10.20 -4.79
CA LEU A 155 -1.96 -9.04 -3.95
C LEU A 155 -1.72 -7.72 -4.70
N ARG A 156 -0.59 -7.58 -5.39
CA ARG A 156 -0.35 -6.41 -6.26
C ARG A 156 -1.38 -6.25 -7.39
N ARG A 157 -1.95 -7.35 -7.90
CA ARG A 157 -3.10 -7.27 -8.83
C ARG A 157 -4.39 -6.84 -8.15
N THR A 158 -4.58 -7.20 -6.88
CA THR A 158 -5.70 -6.74 -6.05
C THR A 158 -5.68 -5.22 -5.90
N PHE A 159 -4.49 -4.63 -5.71
CA PHE A 159 -4.29 -3.17 -5.74
C PHE A 159 -4.77 -2.54 -7.07
N ALA A 160 -4.33 -3.06 -8.21
CA ALA A 160 -4.77 -2.57 -9.52
C ALA A 160 -6.29 -2.66 -9.69
N ARG A 161 -6.86 -3.82 -9.39
CA ARG A 161 -8.31 -4.04 -9.47
C ARG A 161 -9.08 -3.04 -8.62
N ARG A 162 -8.64 -2.78 -7.38
CA ARG A 162 -9.31 -1.84 -6.46
C ARG A 162 -9.31 -0.41 -6.99
N LEU A 163 -8.20 0.04 -7.58
CA LEU A 163 -8.11 1.40 -8.11
C LEU A 163 -8.84 1.56 -9.45
N LEU A 164 -8.69 0.60 -10.36
CA LEU A 164 -9.29 0.66 -11.71
C LEU A 164 -10.80 0.38 -11.66
N ALA A 165 -11.19 -0.80 -11.18
CA ALA A 165 -12.60 -1.21 -11.19
C ALA A 165 -13.39 -0.64 -10.01
N GLY A 166 -12.75 -0.47 -8.85
CA GLY A 166 -13.43 0.00 -7.64
C GLY A 166 -13.54 1.52 -7.51
N ARG A 167 -12.59 2.28 -8.07
CA ARG A 167 -12.51 3.74 -7.91
C ARG A 167 -12.43 4.53 -9.21
N GLY A 168 -12.31 3.87 -10.36
CA GLY A 168 -12.19 4.54 -11.66
C GLY A 168 -10.94 5.41 -11.78
N VAL A 169 -9.87 5.06 -11.08
CA VAL A 169 -8.60 5.81 -11.15
C VAL A 169 -7.99 5.64 -12.54
N ASP A 170 -7.39 6.72 -13.04
CA ASP A 170 -6.72 6.73 -14.33
C ASP A 170 -5.69 5.58 -14.47
N PRO A 171 -5.71 4.82 -15.59
CA PRO A 171 -4.81 3.69 -15.78
C PRO A 171 -3.32 4.07 -15.80
N HIS A 172 -2.94 5.28 -16.23
CA HIS A 172 -1.55 5.72 -16.13
C HIS A 172 -1.15 5.91 -14.66
N ALA A 173 -2.00 6.57 -13.86
CA ALA A 173 -1.74 6.73 -12.44
C ALA A 173 -1.58 5.37 -11.73
N VAL A 174 -2.45 4.38 -12.03
CA VAL A 174 -2.32 3.03 -11.48
C VAL A 174 -1.06 2.33 -11.96
N ARG A 175 -0.69 2.49 -13.24
CA ARG A 175 0.55 1.93 -13.81
C ARG A 175 1.78 2.44 -13.06
N GLU A 176 1.89 3.76 -12.90
CA GLU A 176 3.00 4.40 -12.18
C GLU A 176 3.01 3.96 -10.71
N ALA A 177 1.88 4.11 -10.01
CA ALA A 177 1.76 3.82 -8.58
C ALA A 177 2.01 2.36 -8.23
N GLY A 178 1.69 1.41 -9.10
CA GLY A 178 2.06 0.02 -8.88
C GLY A 178 3.36 -0.40 -9.56
N GLY A 179 4.04 0.49 -10.28
CA GLY A 179 5.31 0.21 -10.97
C GLY A 179 5.20 -0.84 -12.08
N TRP A 180 4.20 -0.77 -12.95
CA TRP A 180 4.13 -1.61 -14.14
C TRP A 180 4.85 -0.96 -15.31
N GLU A 181 5.62 -1.72 -16.08
CA GLU A 181 6.35 -1.18 -17.23
C GLU A 181 5.39 -0.79 -18.37
N THR A 182 4.30 -1.54 -18.53
CA THR A 182 3.37 -1.39 -19.64
C THR A 182 1.92 -1.32 -19.17
N LEU A 183 1.12 -0.50 -19.87
CA LEU A 183 -0.33 -0.44 -19.68
C LEU A 183 -1.01 -1.75 -20.05
N GLY A 184 -0.50 -2.49 -21.04
CA GLY A 184 -1.12 -3.76 -21.48
C GLY A 184 -1.20 -4.84 -20.38
N THR A 185 -0.42 -4.69 -19.29
CA THR A 185 -0.56 -5.57 -18.12
C THR A 185 -1.87 -5.31 -17.34
N LEU A 186 -2.48 -4.14 -17.53
CA LEU A 186 -3.70 -3.72 -16.87
C LEU A 186 -4.98 -4.00 -17.68
N ASP A 187 -4.87 -4.38 -18.95
CA ASP A 187 -6.00 -4.58 -19.87
C ASP A 187 -7.06 -5.53 -19.29
N GLY A 188 -6.64 -6.57 -18.57
CA GLY A 188 -7.53 -7.53 -17.92
C GLY A 188 -8.46 -6.93 -16.86
N PHE A 189 -8.11 -5.78 -16.27
CA PHE A 189 -8.93 -5.11 -15.26
C PHE A 189 -9.88 -4.04 -15.84
N LEU A 190 -9.58 -3.53 -17.03
CA LEU A 190 -10.33 -2.40 -17.62
C LEU A 190 -11.62 -2.86 -18.30
N GLY A 191 -11.63 -4.07 -18.86
CA GLY A 191 -12.78 -4.58 -19.62
C GLY A 191 -13.15 -3.71 -20.83
N PRO A 192 -14.12 -4.14 -21.65
CA PRO A 192 -14.67 -3.28 -22.69
C PRO A 192 -15.54 -2.19 -22.08
N LEU A 193 -15.46 -0.98 -22.63
CA LEU A 193 -16.39 0.11 -22.32
C LEU A 193 -17.62 0.03 -23.22
N ASP A 194 -18.79 0.24 -22.65
CA ASP A 194 -20.01 0.47 -23.43
C ASP A 194 -20.09 1.92 -23.94
N GLY A 195 -21.08 2.21 -24.79
CA GLY A 195 -21.22 3.53 -25.40
C GLY A 195 -21.47 4.65 -24.38
N GLU A 196 -22.11 4.34 -23.24
CA GLU A 196 -22.38 5.29 -22.16
C GLU A 196 -21.09 5.66 -21.43
N ALA A 197 -20.28 4.66 -21.07
CA ALA A 197 -18.98 4.87 -20.44
C ALA A 197 -18.01 5.64 -21.36
N ILE A 198 -18.01 5.34 -22.67
CA ILE A 198 -17.21 6.10 -23.66
C ILE A 198 -17.70 7.55 -23.74
N ALA A 199 -19.01 7.79 -23.79
CA ALA A 199 -19.57 9.13 -23.85
C ALA A 199 -19.26 9.93 -22.58
N ALA A 200 -19.34 9.31 -21.40
CA ALA A 200 -18.97 9.93 -20.13
C ALA A 200 -17.49 10.33 -20.09
N ALA A 201 -16.59 9.44 -20.54
CA ALA A 201 -15.15 9.70 -20.56
C ALA A 201 -14.76 10.84 -21.53
N VAL A 202 -15.34 10.87 -22.73
CA VAL A 202 -15.08 11.93 -23.73
C VAL A 202 -15.78 13.24 -23.37
N GLY A 203 -16.96 13.15 -22.77
CA GLY A 203 -17.81 14.29 -22.40
C GLY A 203 -17.21 15.18 -21.31
N GLY A 204 -16.21 14.68 -20.57
CA GLY A 204 -15.34 15.44 -19.69
C GLY A 204 -16.07 16.43 -18.79
N GLU A 205 -16.45 16.02 -17.58
CA GLU A 205 -16.38 16.98 -16.48
C GLU A 205 -14.89 17.34 -16.29
N ALA A 206 -14.47 18.36 -17.02
CA ALA A 206 -13.23 19.05 -16.79
C ALA A 206 -13.27 19.61 -15.37
N ALA A 207 -12.68 18.87 -14.44
CA ALA A 207 -12.32 19.39 -13.15
C ALA A 207 -11.38 20.59 -13.35
N GLY A 208 -11.93 21.80 -13.21
CA GLY A 208 -11.16 23.00 -12.94
C GLY A 208 -11.51 24.21 -13.81
N GLY A 209 -12.46 25.03 -13.33
CA GLY A 209 -12.48 26.45 -13.69
C GLY A 209 -13.84 27.14 -13.64
N GLU A 210 -14.42 27.34 -12.46
CA GLU A 210 -15.05 28.63 -12.08
C GLU A 210 -15.46 28.63 -10.60
N ASP A 211 -15.24 29.80 -9.97
CA ASP A 211 -15.47 30.12 -8.57
C ASP A 211 -16.80 29.61 -8.00
N ALA A 212 -16.75 28.61 -7.13
CA ALA A 212 -17.80 28.34 -6.17
C ALA A 212 -17.21 28.38 -4.76
N ARG A 213 -17.40 29.53 -4.09
CA ARG A 213 -17.16 29.68 -2.65
C ARG A 213 -17.81 28.52 -1.89
N PRO A 214 -17.17 27.96 -0.85
CA PRO A 214 -17.72 26.79 -0.18
C PRO A 214 -18.95 27.19 0.64
N ALA A 215 -20.13 26.83 0.17
CA ALA A 215 -21.26 26.59 1.05
C ALA A 215 -21.00 25.23 1.72
N GLY A 216 -20.90 25.24 3.06
CA GLY A 216 -20.47 24.12 3.88
C GLY A 216 -21.10 22.79 3.47
N ARG A 217 -20.25 21.89 2.98
CA ARG A 217 -20.52 20.46 2.98
C ARG A 217 -19.49 19.85 3.92
N GLU A 218 -19.97 19.33 5.03
CA GLU A 218 -19.13 18.61 5.98
C GLU A 218 -18.39 17.48 5.26
N PRO A 219 -17.12 17.23 5.63
CA PRO A 219 -16.38 16.12 5.06
C PRO A 219 -17.13 14.83 5.43
N THR A 220 -17.65 14.13 4.43
CA THR A 220 -17.99 12.72 4.58
C THR A 220 -16.71 12.01 4.95
N ALA A 221 -16.55 11.79 6.26
CA ALA A 221 -15.64 10.81 6.80
C ALA A 221 -15.80 9.55 5.96
N LEU A 222 -14.70 9.09 5.37
CA LEU A 222 -14.56 7.73 4.92
C LEU A 222 -15.01 6.84 6.08
N ALA A 223 -16.21 6.28 5.96
CA ALA A 223 -16.77 5.38 6.94
C ALA A 223 -15.81 4.19 7.06
N GLY A 224 -15.00 4.25 8.11
CA GLY A 224 -14.19 3.16 8.57
C GLY A 224 -15.11 2.02 8.98
N PHE A 225 -14.68 0.82 8.62
CA PHE A 225 -15.12 -0.42 9.22
C PHE A 225 -15.01 -0.33 10.75
N GLU A 226 -16.16 -0.17 11.41
CA GLU A 226 -16.36 -0.55 12.81
C GLU A 226 -17.39 -1.67 12.84
N ALA A 227 -16.93 -2.88 13.13
CA ALA A 227 -17.78 -3.91 13.71
C ALA A 227 -16.93 -4.94 14.45
N LEU A 228 -17.29 -5.13 15.73
CA LEU A 228 -17.00 -6.27 16.61
C LEU A 228 -15.71 -6.23 17.43
N VAL A 229 -15.71 -5.37 18.46
CA VAL A 229 -15.39 -5.83 19.82
C VAL A 229 -16.37 -5.18 20.78
N ASP A 230 -17.28 -5.95 21.35
CA ASP A 230 -17.81 -5.63 22.68
C ASP A 230 -17.84 -6.91 23.50
N GLY A 231 -16.92 -6.97 24.45
CA GLY A 231 -16.82 -8.00 25.45
C GLY A 231 -16.75 -7.36 26.83
N GLY A 232 -17.78 -7.63 27.65
CA GLY A 232 -17.67 -7.70 29.10
C GLY A 232 -18.14 -6.48 29.90
N GLY A 233 -19.23 -6.67 30.66
CA GLY A 233 -19.65 -5.76 31.72
C GLY A 233 -20.83 -6.30 32.54
N ALA A 234 -20.53 -6.72 33.76
CA ALA A 234 -21.42 -7.41 34.71
C ALA A 234 -22.58 -6.59 35.31
N GLY A 235 -23.70 -7.29 35.60
CA GLY A 235 -24.65 -7.06 36.73
C GLY A 235 -25.58 -5.83 36.66
N PRO A 236 -26.76 -5.82 37.32
CA PRO A 236 -26.95 -6.38 38.66
C PRO A 236 -28.22 -7.23 38.86
N VAL A 237 -28.24 -7.84 40.06
CA VAL A 237 -29.34 -8.49 40.77
C VAL A 237 -30.63 -7.67 40.83
N GLU A 238 -31.78 -8.32 40.64
CA GLU A 238 -33.05 -7.86 41.22
C GLU A 238 -33.86 -9.05 41.70
N ALA A 239 -34.33 -8.93 42.94
CA ALA A 239 -35.07 -9.92 43.70
C ALA A 239 -36.43 -9.31 44.12
N VAL A 240 -37.46 -10.16 44.13
CA VAL A 240 -38.71 -10.09 44.95
C VAL A 240 -39.80 -9.12 44.41
N PRO A 241 -41.11 -9.44 44.49
CA PRO A 241 -41.78 -10.37 45.43
C PRO A 241 -42.24 -11.73 44.93
#